data_AF-A0A9W6P0X4-F1
#
_entry.id   AF-A0A9W6P0X4-F1
#
_cell.length_a   1.000
_cell.length_b   1.000
_cell.length_c   1.000
_cell.angle_alpha   90.00
_cell.angle_beta   90.00
_cell.angle_gamma   90.00
#
_symmetry.space_group_name_H-M   'P 1'
#
loop_
_entity.id
_entity.type
_entity.pdbx_description
1 polymer ?
#
loop_
_entity_poly.entity_id
_entity_poly.type
_entity_poly.pdbx_seq_one_letter_code
_entity_poly.pdbx_strand_id
1 'polypeptide(L)'
;MPDITQLILDDHEWFRRRFAELDDLRAEGAEPTALRAVWRPLADLLDVHAEAEERIFYPQLLRKGENDPEEETLDAIGDHNDIRDGVREADRNPVGSAGWWAGVDSAREANDEHMGEEENEGLPDFRLHAPSGLRESLGRQFTEFKERHPGGRGIEITDKDPEEYVETIEREIHPPSDFSGDVSLGIGGLRGR
;
A
#
# COMPACT_ATOMS: atom_id res chain seq x y z
N MET A 1 15.10 4.61 -14.70
CA MET A 1 13.74 4.46 -14.15
C MET A 1 13.69 5.26 -12.87
N PRO A 2 12.58 5.96 -12.58
CA PRO A 2 12.36 6.57 -11.27
C PRO A 2 12.46 5.51 -10.16
N ASP A 3 12.80 5.95 -8.95
CA ASP A 3 12.80 5.07 -7.76
C ASP A 3 11.36 4.87 -7.25
N ILE A 4 11.16 3.91 -6.35
CA ILE A 4 9.81 3.59 -5.85
C ILE A 4 9.09 4.79 -5.24
N THR A 5 9.79 5.65 -4.51
CA THR A 5 9.16 6.78 -3.81
C THR A 5 8.67 7.85 -4.78
N GLN A 6 9.35 8.01 -5.93
CA GLN A 6 8.86 8.89 -6.99
C GLN A 6 7.67 8.26 -7.72
N LEU A 7 7.67 6.95 -7.96
CA LEU A 7 6.57 6.26 -8.63
C LEU A 7 5.26 6.31 -7.81
N ILE A 8 5.36 6.18 -6.50
CA ILE A 8 4.22 6.33 -5.57
C ILE A 8 3.67 7.77 -5.65
N LEU A 9 4.54 8.78 -5.53
CA LEU A 9 4.14 10.18 -5.68
C LEU A 9 3.51 10.51 -7.05
N ASP A 10 4.00 9.88 -8.12
CA ASP A 10 3.44 10.06 -9.47
C ASP A 10 2.01 9.51 -9.55
N ASP A 11 1.72 8.38 -8.87
CA ASP A 11 0.36 7.85 -8.73
C ASP A 11 -0.52 8.78 -7.90
N HIS A 12 -0.01 9.31 -6.77
CA HIS A 12 -0.74 10.25 -5.91
C HIS A 12 -1.15 11.52 -6.67
N GLU A 13 -0.24 12.10 -7.44
CA GLU A 13 -0.54 13.25 -8.28
C GLU A 13 -1.63 12.91 -9.32
N TRP A 14 -1.57 11.70 -9.87
CA TRP A 14 -2.57 11.22 -10.81
C TRP A 14 -3.94 11.02 -10.16
N PHE A 15 -4.03 10.44 -8.94
CA PHE A 15 -5.27 10.29 -8.18
C PHE A 15 -5.95 11.64 -7.94
N ARG A 16 -5.21 12.61 -7.40
CA ARG A 16 -5.71 13.97 -7.15
C ARG A 16 -6.28 14.61 -8.41
N ARG A 17 -5.60 14.45 -9.56
CA ARG A 17 -6.08 14.96 -10.85
C ARG A 17 -7.37 14.28 -11.32
N ARG A 18 -7.52 12.97 -11.12
CA ARG A 18 -8.73 12.23 -11.54
C ARG A 18 -9.93 12.53 -10.65
N PHE A 19 -9.74 12.67 -9.34
CA PHE A 19 -10.81 13.15 -8.45
C PHE A 19 -11.23 14.58 -8.79
N ALA A 20 -10.29 15.48 -9.09
CA ALA A 20 -10.63 16.83 -9.55
C ALA A 20 -11.41 16.83 -10.88
N GLU A 21 -11.06 15.95 -11.81
CA GLU A 21 -11.83 15.78 -13.06
C GLU A 21 -13.26 15.27 -12.80
N LEU A 22 -13.46 14.41 -11.80
CA LEU A 22 -14.80 14.01 -11.37
C LEU A 22 -15.59 15.17 -10.76
N ASP A 23 -14.95 16.09 -10.03
CA ASP A 23 -15.59 17.30 -9.50
C ASP A 23 -16.11 18.20 -10.65
N ASP A 24 -15.28 18.40 -11.67
CA ASP A 24 -15.67 19.19 -12.86
C ASP A 24 -16.87 18.54 -13.57
N LEU A 25 -16.82 17.23 -13.82
CA LEU A 25 -17.92 16.49 -14.45
C LEU A 25 -19.19 16.50 -13.59
N ARG A 26 -19.06 16.45 -12.26
CA ARG A 26 -20.18 16.57 -11.31
C ARG A 26 -20.84 17.95 -11.44
N ALA A 27 -20.04 19.02 -11.48
CA ALA A 27 -20.53 20.39 -11.61
C ALA A 27 -21.22 20.65 -12.96
N GLU A 28 -20.74 20.01 -14.04
CA GLU A 28 -21.33 20.10 -15.38
C GLU A 28 -22.61 19.26 -15.54
N GLY A 29 -22.91 18.36 -14.59
CA GLY A 29 -24.02 17.42 -14.71
C GLY A 29 -23.78 16.38 -15.81
N ALA A 30 -22.54 15.91 -15.94
CA ALA A 30 -22.13 15.00 -17.00
C ALA A 30 -22.90 13.67 -16.98
N GLU A 31 -23.10 13.10 -18.17
CA GLU A 31 -23.76 11.81 -18.34
C GLU A 31 -22.95 10.66 -17.71
N PRO A 32 -23.60 9.58 -17.25
CA PRO A 32 -22.92 8.44 -16.59
C PRO A 32 -21.76 7.82 -17.39
N THR A 33 -21.79 7.91 -18.72
CA THR A 33 -20.69 7.41 -19.57
C THR A 33 -19.41 8.20 -19.38
N ALA A 34 -19.49 9.53 -19.23
CA ALA A 34 -18.31 10.38 -19.01
C ALA A 34 -17.74 10.14 -17.61
N LEU A 35 -18.60 10.09 -16.59
CA LEU A 35 -18.20 9.76 -15.21
C LEU A 35 -17.50 8.39 -15.14
N ARG A 36 -18.05 7.37 -15.79
CA ARG A 36 -17.46 6.03 -15.83
C ARG A 36 -16.08 6.00 -16.50
N ALA A 37 -15.87 6.82 -17.53
CA ALA A 37 -14.61 6.87 -18.26
C ALA A 37 -13.45 7.38 -17.39
N VAL A 38 -13.74 8.22 -16.40
CA VAL A 38 -12.76 8.72 -15.42
C VAL A 38 -12.67 7.79 -14.22
N TRP A 39 -13.82 7.37 -13.68
CA TRP A 39 -13.88 6.57 -12.46
C TRP A 39 -13.26 5.18 -12.61
N ARG A 40 -13.54 4.46 -13.71
CA ARG A 40 -13.08 3.06 -13.79
C ARG A 40 -11.54 2.94 -13.78
N PRO A 41 -10.79 3.71 -14.60
CA PRO A 41 -9.34 3.70 -14.50
C PRO A 41 -8.82 4.17 -13.14
N LEU A 42 -9.52 5.11 -12.50
CA LEU A 42 -9.15 5.59 -11.16
C LEU A 42 -9.29 4.49 -10.11
N ALA A 43 -10.46 3.90 -9.99
CA ALA A 43 -10.75 2.79 -9.08
C ALA A 43 -9.78 1.61 -9.30
N ASP A 44 -9.55 1.23 -10.56
CA ASP A 44 -8.62 0.17 -10.91
C ASP A 44 -7.18 0.48 -10.44
N LEU A 45 -6.73 1.74 -10.56
CA LEU A 45 -5.38 2.11 -10.15
C LEU A 45 -5.26 2.24 -8.63
N LEU A 46 -6.28 2.73 -7.92
CA LEU A 46 -6.30 2.75 -6.45
C LEU A 46 -6.07 1.34 -5.90
N ASP A 47 -6.84 0.37 -6.38
CA ASP A 47 -6.71 -1.05 -5.98
C ASP A 47 -5.33 -1.64 -6.29
N VAL A 48 -4.80 -1.37 -7.49
CA VAL A 48 -3.49 -1.88 -7.93
C VAL A 48 -2.35 -1.22 -7.14
N HIS A 49 -2.46 0.07 -6.86
CA HIS A 49 -1.47 0.85 -6.13
C HIS A 49 -1.37 0.35 -4.68
N ALA A 50 -2.51 0.29 -3.99
CA ALA A 50 -2.58 -0.23 -2.63
C ALA A 50 -1.94 -1.62 -2.51
N GLU A 51 -2.30 -2.56 -3.41
CA GLU A 51 -1.70 -3.89 -3.39
C GLU A 51 -0.19 -3.88 -3.72
N ALA A 52 0.25 -2.98 -4.59
CA ALA A 52 1.66 -2.88 -4.96
C ALA A 52 2.50 -2.40 -3.77
N GLU A 53 2.01 -1.44 -3.00
CA GLU A 53 2.68 -0.93 -1.79
C GLU A 53 2.73 -1.99 -0.70
N GLU A 54 1.60 -2.65 -0.44
CA GLU A 54 1.48 -3.78 0.49
C GLU A 54 2.42 -4.95 0.14
N ARG A 55 2.74 -5.16 -1.13
CA ARG A 55 3.65 -6.25 -1.50
C ARG A 55 5.12 -5.84 -1.55
N ILE A 56 5.39 -4.56 -1.82
CA ILE A 56 6.71 -4.12 -2.29
C ILE A 56 7.28 -3.01 -1.41
N PHE A 57 6.47 -2.04 -1.01
CA PHE A 57 6.92 -0.86 -0.26
C PHE A 57 6.92 -1.11 1.25
N TYR A 58 5.75 -1.33 1.88
CA TYR A 58 5.63 -1.46 3.34
C TYR A 58 6.53 -2.53 3.96
N PRO A 59 6.72 -3.72 3.34
CA PRO A 59 7.67 -4.68 3.89
C PRO A 59 9.11 -4.15 3.94
N GLN A 60 9.46 -3.20 3.07
CA GLN A 60 10.78 -2.56 3.09
C GLN A 60 10.82 -1.35 4.01
N LEU A 61 9.71 -0.61 4.16
CA LEU A 61 9.57 0.43 5.18
C LEU A 61 9.81 -0.18 6.57
N LEU A 62 9.13 -1.26 6.94
CA LEU A 62 9.38 -1.99 8.20
C LEU A 62 10.84 -2.45 8.39
N ARG A 63 11.59 -2.68 7.29
CA ARG A 63 13.00 -3.13 7.33
C ARG A 63 14.03 -2.01 7.36
N LYS A 64 13.64 -0.78 7.02
CA LYS A 64 14.56 0.32 6.71
C LYS A 64 14.17 1.65 7.30
N GLY A 65 12.90 1.86 7.62
CA GLY A 65 12.43 3.04 8.31
C GLY A 65 12.97 3.10 9.73
N GLU A 66 13.07 4.31 10.24
CA GLU A 66 13.55 4.60 11.60
C GLU A 66 12.55 5.47 12.39
N ASN A 67 11.54 6.07 11.74
CA ASN A 67 10.57 6.97 12.38
C ASN A 67 9.19 6.31 12.48
N ASP A 68 9.05 5.34 13.36
CA ASP A 68 7.81 4.59 13.61
C ASP A 68 7.18 3.87 12.38
N PRO A 69 7.97 3.11 11.61
CA PRO A 69 7.47 2.43 10.41
C PRO A 69 6.39 1.37 10.71
N GLU A 70 6.22 0.96 11.97
CA GLU A 70 5.19 0.03 12.42
C GLU A 70 3.82 0.71 12.41
N GLU A 71 3.67 1.83 13.13
CA GLU A 71 2.44 2.64 13.18
C GLU A 71 2.04 3.11 11.77
N GLU A 72 3.00 3.69 11.02
CA GLU A 72 2.77 4.11 9.63
C GLU A 72 2.26 2.98 8.73
N THR A 73 2.75 1.75 8.94
CA THR A 73 2.30 0.60 8.16
C THR A 73 0.91 0.14 8.60
N LEU A 74 0.59 0.17 9.90
CA LEU A 74 -0.75 -0.21 10.38
C LEU A 74 -1.81 0.70 9.78
N ASP A 75 -1.59 2.01 9.86
CA ASP A 75 -2.53 3.03 9.37
C ASP A 75 -2.72 2.89 7.86
N ALA A 76 -1.64 2.78 7.08
CA ALA A 76 -1.72 2.61 5.63
C ALA A 76 -2.50 1.35 5.20
N ILE A 77 -2.36 0.22 5.91
CA ILE A 77 -3.14 -1.00 5.61
C ILE A 77 -4.61 -0.79 5.93
N GLY A 78 -4.93 -0.09 7.01
CA GLY A 78 -6.28 0.31 7.38
C GLY A 78 -6.92 1.19 6.30
N ASP A 79 -6.23 2.26 5.92
CA ASP A 79 -6.69 3.21 4.92
C ASP A 79 -6.90 2.55 3.55
N HIS A 80 -6.02 1.64 3.16
CA HIS A 80 -6.21 0.86 1.94
C HIS A 80 -7.49 0.02 1.95
N ASN A 81 -7.91 -0.51 3.11
CA ASN A 81 -9.18 -1.20 3.23
C ASN A 81 -10.35 -0.22 3.05
N ASP A 82 -10.27 0.97 3.62
CA ASP A 82 -11.31 2.01 3.49
C ASP A 82 -11.42 2.52 2.05
N ILE A 83 -10.30 2.68 1.34
CA ILE A 83 -10.28 2.99 -0.10
C ILE A 83 -11.00 1.89 -0.89
N ARG A 84 -10.67 0.61 -0.65
CA ARG A 84 -11.32 -0.53 -1.31
C ARG A 84 -12.81 -0.57 -1.03
N ASP A 85 -13.23 -0.25 0.18
CA ASP A 85 -14.64 -0.22 0.57
C ASP A 85 -15.41 0.91 -0.13
N GLY A 86 -14.82 2.10 -0.23
CA GLY A 86 -15.38 3.18 -1.04
C GLY A 86 -15.53 2.79 -2.51
N VAL A 87 -14.52 2.13 -3.10
CA VAL A 87 -14.57 1.61 -4.47
C VAL A 87 -15.69 0.59 -4.64
N ARG A 88 -15.78 -0.40 -3.74
CA ARG A 88 -16.83 -1.42 -3.75
C ARG A 88 -18.22 -0.82 -3.58
N GLU A 89 -18.37 0.20 -2.73
CA GLU A 89 -19.65 0.88 -2.53
C GLU A 89 -20.07 1.63 -3.79
N ALA A 90 -19.15 2.35 -4.44
CA ALA A 90 -19.42 2.97 -5.73
C ALA A 90 -19.88 1.92 -6.76
N ASP A 91 -19.15 0.80 -6.89
CA ASP A 91 -19.44 -0.26 -7.87
C ASP A 91 -20.82 -0.94 -7.68
N ARG A 92 -21.40 -0.91 -6.48
CA ARG A 92 -22.75 -1.44 -6.19
C ARG A 92 -23.88 -0.54 -6.68
N ASN A 93 -23.56 0.71 -7.04
CA ASN A 93 -24.55 1.74 -7.36
C ASN A 93 -24.51 2.14 -8.85
N PRO A 94 -25.64 2.59 -9.43
CA PRO A 94 -25.63 3.16 -10.79
C PRO A 94 -24.74 4.41 -10.86
N VAL A 95 -23.82 4.47 -11.83
CA VAL A 95 -22.90 5.61 -12.01
C VAL A 95 -23.67 6.93 -12.10
N GLY A 96 -23.22 7.93 -11.34
CA GLY A 96 -23.84 9.26 -11.22
C GLY A 96 -25.02 9.34 -10.23
N SER A 97 -25.47 8.21 -9.66
CA SER A 97 -26.47 8.23 -8.58
C SER A 97 -25.87 8.75 -7.26
N ALA A 98 -26.73 9.10 -6.31
CA ALA A 98 -26.29 9.55 -4.98
C ALA A 98 -25.47 8.49 -4.23
N GLY A 99 -25.85 7.21 -4.31
CA GLY A 99 -25.09 6.12 -3.69
C GLY A 99 -23.73 5.90 -4.36
N TRP A 100 -23.66 6.04 -5.69
CA TRP A 100 -22.37 5.97 -6.39
C TRP A 100 -21.43 7.10 -5.96
N TRP A 101 -21.94 8.33 -5.88
CA TRP A 101 -21.16 9.46 -5.40
C TRP A 101 -20.72 9.31 -3.94
N ALA A 102 -21.55 8.74 -3.07
CA ALA A 102 -21.16 8.47 -1.69
C ALA A 102 -19.95 7.51 -1.62
N GLY A 103 -19.92 6.45 -2.44
CA GLY A 103 -18.76 5.56 -2.52
C GLY A 103 -17.51 6.26 -3.09
N VAL A 104 -17.67 7.06 -4.14
CA VAL A 104 -16.57 7.85 -4.72
C VAL A 104 -15.98 8.83 -3.70
N ASP A 105 -16.84 9.54 -2.96
CA ASP A 105 -16.42 10.52 -1.95
C ASP A 105 -15.74 9.80 -0.77
N SER A 106 -16.24 8.63 -0.34
CA SER A 106 -15.61 7.80 0.70
C SER A 106 -14.23 7.31 0.29
N ALA A 107 -14.07 6.82 -0.95
CA ALA A 107 -12.76 6.39 -1.46
C ALA A 107 -11.79 7.57 -1.57
N ARG A 108 -12.28 8.77 -1.90
CA ARG A 108 -11.46 9.99 -1.96
C ARG A 108 -10.99 10.41 -0.58
N GLU A 109 -11.88 10.44 0.40
CA GLU A 109 -11.55 10.86 1.77
C GLU A 109 -10.44 9.98 2.35
N ALA A 110 -10.61 8.66 2.31
CA ALA A 110 -9.59 7.70 2.75
C ALA A 110 -8.27 7.86 1.95
N ASN A 111 -8.35 8.03 0.63
CA ASN A 111 -7.15 8.25 -0.18
C ASN A 111 -6.43 9.58 0.11
N ASP A 112 -7.16 10.66 0.40
CA ASP A 112 -6.58 11.96 0.74
C ASP A 112 -5.88 11.94 2.11
N GLU A 113 -6.41 11.18 3.08
CA GLU A 113 -5.79 10.92 4.39
C GLU A 113 -4.51 10.09 4.22
N HIS A 114 -4.62 8.90 3.62
CA HIS A 114 -3.51 8.00 3.29
C HIS A 114 -2.33 8.70 2.62
N MET A 115 -2.58 9.39 1.50
CA MET A 115 -1.53 10.11 0.78
C MET A 115 -0.91 11.23 1.63
N GLY A 116 -1.71 11.85 2.51
CA GLY A 116 -1.25 12.90 3.41
C GLY A 116 -0.22 12.37 4.41
N GLU A 117 -0.53 11.26 5.06
CA GLU A 117 0.36 10.60 6.01
C GLU A 117 1.61 10.08 5.29
N GLU A 118 1.43 9.29 4.23
CA GLU A 118 2.55 8.67 3.53
C GLU A 118 3.53 9.70 2.93
N GLU A 119 3.04 10.82 2.37
CA GLU A 119 3.89 11.87 1.79
C GLU A 119 4.70 12.66 2.83
N ASN A 120 4.21 12.73 4.07
CA ASN A 120 4.85 13.48 5.16
C ASN A 120 5.64 12.60 6.13
N GLU A 121 5.44 11.28 6.10
CA GLU A 121 5.96 10.35 7.10
C GLU A 121 6.74 9.20 6.43
N GLY A 122 6.07 8.12 6.01
CA GLY A 122 6.76 6.91 5.53
C GLY A 122 7.64 7.08 4.29
N LEU A 123 7.22 7.88 3.29
CA LEU A 123 8.07 8.14 2.12
C LEU A 123 9.33 8.96 2.44
N PRO A 124 9.26 10.12 3.14
CA PRO A 124 10.47 10.83 3.53
C PRO A 124 11.36 9.99 4.45
N ASP A 125 10.81 9.23 5.39
CA ASP A 125 11.58 8.33 6.25
C ASP A 125 12.35 7.28 5.42
N PHE A 126 11.66 6.61 4.51
CA PHE A 126 12.28 5.62 3.64
C PHE A 126 13.36 6.24 2.73
N ARG A 127 13.18 7.47 2.23
CA ARG A 127 14.21 8.14 1.40
C ARG A 127 15.49 8.43 2.17
N LEU A 128 15.39 8.74 3.46
CA LEU A 128 16.53 9.07 4.31
C LEU A 128 17.34 7.83 4.67
N HIS A 129 16.67 6.69 4.89
CA HIS A 129 17.30 5.51 5.46
C HIS A 129 17.55 4.37 4.44
N ALA A 130 16.79 4.32 3.34
CA ALA A 130 16.99 3.29 2.31
C ALA A 130 18.06 3.68 1.26
N PRO A 131 19.05 2.80 0.99
CA PRO A 131 20.04 3.01 -0.06
C PRO A 131 19.38 3.23 -1.43
N SER A 132 19.92 4.14 -2.25
CA SER A 132 19.34 4.46 -3.57
C SER A 132 19.18 3.23 -4.48
N GLY A 133 20.16 2.32 -4.48
CA GLY A 133 20.07 1.09 -5.27
C GLY A 133 18.93 0.15 -4.86
N LEU A 134 18.54 0.15 -3.57
CA LEU A 134 17.36 -0.56 -3.10
C LEU A 134 16.09 0.12 -3.64
N ARG A 135 15.98 1.44 -3.49
CA ARG A 135 14.82 2.22 -3.97
C ARG A 135 14.61 2.07 -5.48
N GLU A 136 15.68 2.09 -6.27
CA GLU A 136 15.62 1.84 -7.72
C GLU A 136 15.18 0.40 -8.05
N SER A 137 15.60 -0.58 -7.26
CA SER A 137 15.18 -1.98 -7.44
C SER A 137 13.71 -2.19 -7.10
N LEU A 138 13.22 -1.52 -6.06
CA LEU A 138 11.81 -1.54 -5.70
C LEU A 138 10.98 -0.83 -6.77
N GLY A 139 11.47 0.29 -7.34
CA GLY A 139 10.77 0.98 -8.43
C GLY A 139 10.59 0.11 -9.68
N ARG A 140 11.58 -0.73 -10.01
CA ARG A 140 11.44 -1.75 -11.07
C ARG A 140 10.37 -2.79 -10.74
N GLN A 141 10.38 -3.34 -9.53
CA GLN A 141 9.40 -4.32 -9.09
C GLN A 141 7.98 -3.75 -9.09
N PHE A 142 7.82 -2.52 -8.60
CA PHE A 142 6.55 -1.79 -8.58
C PHE A 142 6.01 -1.57 -10.00
N THR A 143 6.87 -1.11 -10.91
CA THR A 143 6.51 -0.94 -12.34
C THR A 143 6.07 -2.25 -12.96
N GLU A 144 6.88 -3.32 -12.82
CA GLU A 144 6.56 -4.63 -13.37
C GLU A 144 5.29 -5.23 -12.76
N PHE A 145 5.02 -4.97 -11.47
CA PHE A 145 3.79 -5.41 -10.83
C PHE A 145 2.58 -4.76 -11.51
N LYS A 146 2.58 -3.43 -11.67
CA LYS A 146 1.49 -2.71 -12.34
C LYS A 146 1.29 -3.15 -13.78
N GLU A 147 2.39 -3.37 -14.52
CA GLU A 147 2.35 -3.87 -15.90
C GLU A 147 1.77 -5.29 -16.02
N ARG A 148 2.02 -6.15 -15.03
CA ARG A 148 1.49 -7.52 -14.99
C ARG A 148 0.01 -7.58 -14.61
N HIS A 149 -0.51 -6.56 -13.92
CA HIS A 149 -1.88 -6.52 -13.42
C HIS A 149 -2.66 -5.31 -13.96
N PRO A 150 -2.76 -5.13 -15.30
CA PRO A 150 -3.49 -3.99 -15.85
C PRO A 150 -4.97 -4.08 -15.47
N GLY A 151 -5.49 -3.00 -14.87
CA GLY A 151 -6.87 -2.93 -14.40
C GLY A 151 -7.19 -3.90 -13.25
N GLY A 152 -6.23 -4.17 -12.35
CA GLY A 152 -6.40 -5.11 -11.22
C GLY A 152 -6.38 -6.59 -11.61
N ARG A 153 -6.13 -6.92 -12.88
CA ARG A 153 -6.22 -8.31 -13.37
C ARG A 153 -5.26 -9.24 -12.64
N GLY A 154 -5.79 -10.31 -12.07
CA GLY A 154 -4.97 -11.35 -11.41
C GLY A 154 -4.54 -11.00 -9.99
N ILE A 155 -5.06 -9.89 -9.45
CA ILE A 155 -4.94 -9.53 -8.05
C ILE A 155 -6.23 -9.93 -7.33
N GLU A 156 -6.09 -10.51 -6.16
CA GLU A 156 -7.18 -10.68 -5.20
C GLU A 156 -7.28 -9.40 -4.38
N ILE A 157 -8.28 -8.56 -4.66
CA ILE A 157 -8.50 -7.29 -3.97
C ILE A 157 -9.35 -7.54 -2.73
N THR A 158 -8.69 -7.84 -1.62
CA THR A 158 -9.31 -8.16 -0.33
C THR A 158 -8.66 -7.35 0.77
N ASP A 159 -9.44 -7.10 1.81
CA ASP A 159 -8.96 -6.36 2.97
C ASP A 159 -7.96 -7.20 3.75
N LYS A 160 -7.03 -6.52 4.41
CA LYS A 160 -5.98 -7.13 5.23
C LYS A 160 -6.13 -6.63 6.66
N ASP A 161 -6.00 -7.53 7.62
CA ASP A 161 -5.92 -7.17 9.03
C ASP A 161 -4.56 -6.47 9.27
N PRO A 162 -4.53 -5.18 9.66
CA PRO A 162 -3.28 -4.43 9.78
C PRO A 162 -2.30 -5.08 10.76
N GLU A 163 -2.79 -5.51 11.92
CA GLU A 163 -1.97 -6.14 12.96
C GLU A 163 -1.39 -7.48 12.48
N GLU A 164 -2.21 -8.38 11.91
CA GLU A 164 -1.72 -9.65 11.38
C GLU A 164 -0.71 -9.43 10.25
N TYR A 165 -0.93 -8.43 9.40
CA TYR A 165 -0.02 -8.08 8.30
C TYR A 165 1.35 -7.65 8.82
N VAL A 166 1.40 -6.69 9.75
CA VAL A 166 2.64 -6.20 10.37
C VAL A 166 3.34 -7.33 11.12
N GLU A 167 2.62 -8.03 12.02
CA GLU A 167 3.18 -9.16 12.78
C GLU A 167 3.78 -10.24 11.88
N THR A 168 3.18 -10.50 10.72
CA THR A 168 3.68 -11.48 9.75
C THR A 168 5.02 -11.04 9.18
N ILE A 169 5.12 -9.77 8.74
CA ILE A 169 6.37 -9.25 8.18
C ILE A 169 7.45 -9.15 9.24
N GLU A 170 7.13 -8.67 10.44
CA GLU A 170 8.09 -8.60 11.54
C GLU A 170 8.65 -9.96 11.93
N ARG A 171 7.83 -11.01 11.92
CA ARG A 171 8.30 -12.40 12.10
C ARG A 171 9.26 -12.85 11.01
N GLU A 172 9.16 -12.34 9.78
CA GLU A 172 10.16 -12.60 8.74
C GLU A 172 11.46 -11.82 8.97
N ILE A 173 11.37 -10.60 9.49
CA ILE A 173 12.53 -9.75 9.80
C ILE A 173 13.30 -10.30 11.02
N HIS A 174 12.55 -10.74 12.03
CA HIS A 174 13.02 -11.23 13.32
C HIS A 174 12.44 -12.63 13.57
N PRO A 175 12.93 -13.67 12.87
CA PRO A 175 12.43 -15.02 13.05
C PRO A 175 12.65 -15.46 14.51
N PRO A 176 11.65 -16.11 15.14
CA PRO A 176 11.80 -16.61 16.50
C PRO A 176 13.05 -17.50 16.55
N SER A 177 13.92 -17.24 17.52
CA SER A 177 15.12 -18.04 17.69
C SER A 177 14.71 -19.46 18.08
N ASP A 178 14.69 -20.38 17.12
CA ASP A 178 14.61 -21.81 17.41
C ASP A 178 15.77 -22.16 18.34
N PHE A 179 15.43 -22.49 19.59
CA PHE A 179 16.28 -23.05 20.64
C PHE A 179 17.77 -23.15 20.28
N SER A 180 18.57 -22.17 20.73
CA SER A 180 19.96 -22.47 21.09
C SER A 180 19.90 -23.42 22.28
N GLY A 181 19.71 -24.71 21.98
CA GLY A 181 19.90 -25.78 22.95
C GLY A 181 21.27 -25.57 23.57
N ASP A 182 21.26 -25.35 24.88
CA ASP A 182 22.41 -25.49 25.74
C ASP A 182 22.97 -26.89 25.54
N VAL A 183 23.86 -27.04 24.55
CA VAL A 183 24.74 -28.21 24.46
C VAL A 183 25.84 -27.96 25.49
N SER A 184 25.45 -28.10 26.76
CA SER A 184 26.36 -28.40 27.84
C SER A 184 27.00 -29.74 27.49
N LEU A 185 28.11 -29.67 26.74
CA LEU A 185 29.00 -30.80 26.53
C LEU A 185 29.58 -31.16 27.90
N GLY A 186 28.87 -32.04 28.60
CA GLY A 186 29.38 -32.82 29.70
C GLY A 186 30.53 -33.68 29.20
N ILE A 187 31.74 -33.10 29.18
CA ILE A 187 32.97 -33.90 29.11
C ILE A 187 33.42 -34.13 30.54
N GLY A 188 32.96 -35.27 31.06
CA GLY A 188 33.61 -35.94 32.19
C GLY A 188 35.05 -36.27 31.82
N GLY A 189 35.99 -35.58 32.46
CA GLY A 189 37.42 -35.88 32.41
C GLY A 189 37.91 -36.40 33.76
N LEU A 190 37.81 -37.71 33.96
CA LEU A 190 38.54 -38.45 34.99
C LEU A 190 40.06 -38.32 34.77
N ARG A 191 40.78 -37.94 35.83
CA ARG A 191 42.18 -38.31 36.23
C ARG A 191 42.50 -37.42 37.45
N GLY A 192 42.87 -37.88 38.64
CA GLY A 192 43.48 -39.13 39.06
C GLY A 192 44.79 -38.81 39.79
N ARG A 193 44.73 -38.74 41.13
CA ARG A 193 45.75 -39.06 42.17
C ARG A 193 45.62 -38.15 43.39
#